data_AF-A0AA36H2I2-F1
#
_entry.id   AF-A0AA36H2I2-F1
#
_cell.length_a   1.000
_cell.length_b   1.000
_cell.length_c   1.000
_cell.angle_alpha   90.00
_cell.angle_beta   90.00
_cell.angle_gamma   90.00
#
_symmetry.space_group_name_H-M   'P 1'
#
loop_
_entity.id
_entity.type
_entity.pdbx_description
1 polymer ?
#
loop_
_entity_poly.entity_id
_entity_poly.type
_entity_poly.pdbx_seq_one_letter_code
_entity_poly.pdbx_strand_id
1 'polypeptide(L)'
;MMLQILVLAALCSKAPAAITYQKCLDSANTAYAAEALDCDDQIPTCEELFVASGETKPTVSGTSDRPIKCYKDSSATNETIVSVATKICPKTCGLCCLTAKFDCNDNEDFDCDKVKKQNQCKDPWKSQLNLVDNCPKTCGLCEERNGDCQDREPNCDKSQCKNTDFQPAMKVNCKKTCDFCEEETTAAATTAPAQKTEETTAPAKTEPTTTPVCGTDTRCDKWYCGKACGRC
;
A
#
# COMPACT_ATOMS: atom_id res chain seq x y z
N MET A 1 -8.20 -22.74 69.84
CA MET A 1 -7.86 -23.18 68.47
C MET A 1 -8.92 -22.61 67.54
N MET A 2 -8.74 -21.37 67.07
CA MET A 2 -9.68 -20.72 66.14
C MET A 2 -9.08 -20.79 64.73
N LEU A 3 -9.81 -21.44 63.83
CA LEU A 3 -9.43 -21.62 62.43
C LEU A 3 -10.02 -20.45 61.62
N GLN A 4 -9.19 -19.48 61.26
CA GLN A 4 -9.57 -18.39 60.35
C GLN A 4 -9.50 -18.89 58.90
N ILE A 5 -10.67 -19.01 58.26
CA ILE A 5 -10.80 -19.32 56.83
C ILE A 5 -10.62 -18.02 56.06
N LEU A 6 -9.47 -17.87 55.40
CA LEU A 6 -9.16 -16.78 54.48
C LEU A 6 -9.79 -17.10 53.11
N VAL A 7 -10.90 -16.42 52.79
CA VAL A 7 -11.52 -16.48 51.45
C VAL A 7 -10.76 -15.53 50.53
N LEU A 8 -9.87 -16.08 49.69
CA LEU A 8 -9.23 -15.35 48.60
C LEU A 8 -10.25 -15.18 47.45
N ALA A 9 -10.82 -13.98 47.33
CA ALA A 9 -11.57 -13.57 46.16
C ALA A 9 -10.62 -13.45 44.96
N ALA A 10 -10.70 -14.39 44.03
CA ALA A 10 -9.99 -14.33 42.75
C ALA A 10 -10.60 -13.22 41.89
N LEU A 11 -9.95 -12.05 41.88
CA LEU A 11 -10.13 -11.03 40.84
C LEU A 11 -9.64 -11.63 39.53
N CYS A 12 -10.56 -12.22 38.76
CA CYS A 12 -10.30 -12.63 37.39
C CYS A 12 -10.21 -11.35 36.55
N SER A 13 -9.01 -10.78 36.46
CA SER A 13 -8.70 -9.70 35.54
C SER A 13 -8.94 -10.22 34.13
N LYS A 14 -10.09 -9.87 33.52
CA LYS A 14 -10.27 -10.04 32.08
C LYS A 14 -9.17 -9.23 31.41
N ALA A 15 -8.15 -9.91 30.89
CA ALA A 15 -7.21 -9.27 29.99
C ALA A 15 -8.05 -8.64 28.85
N PRO A 16 -7.84 -7.35 28.50
CA PRO A 16 -8.47 -6.80 27.32
C PRO A 16 -8.10 -7.72 26.15
N ALA A 17 -9.12 -8.17 25.40
CA ALA A 17 -8.91 -8.92 24.18
C ALA A 17 -8.00 -8.08 23.29
N ALA A 18 -6.76 -8.51 23.09
CA ALA A 18 -5.85 -7.80 22.21
C ALA A 18 -6.39 -7.94 20.80
N ILE A 19 -6.69 -6.81 20.15
CA ILE A 19 -7.07 -6.83 18.74
C ILE A 19 -5.91 -7.45 17.98
N THR A 20 -6.19 -8.54 17.27
CA THR A 20 -5.19 -9.26 16.49
C THR A 20 -4.90 -8.52 15.17
N TYR A 21 -3.72 -8.77 14.58
CA TYR A 21 -3.23 -8.17 13.32
C TYR A 21 -2.83 -6.69 13.43
N GLN A 22 -1.65 -6.45 14.01
CA GLN A 22 -1.07 -5.10 14.25
C GLN A 22 -0.98 -4.22 13.01
N LYS A 23 -0.78 -4.80 11.81
CA LYS A 23 -0.76 -4.05 10.54
C LYS A 23 -2.04 -3.24 10.26
N CYS A 24 -3.13 -3.61 10.92
CA CYS A 24 -4.46 -3.04 10.77
C CYS A 24 -4.84 -2.08 11.91
N LEU A 25 -3.93 -1.85 12.84
CA LEU A 25 -4.17 -1.00 14.00
C LEU A 25 -3.46 0.34 13.82
N ASP A 26 -3.91 1.32 14.60
CA ASP A 26 -3.21 2.57 14.78
C ASP A 26 -1.78 2.35 15.32
N SER A 27 -0.97 3.40 15.30
CA SER A 27 0.42 3.33 15.77
C SER A 27 0.54 2.95 17.25
N ALA A 28 -0.53 3.10 18.03
CA ALA A 28 -0.61 2.68 19.42
C ALA A 28 -1.00 1.20 19.59
N ASN A 29 -1.38 0.51 18.51
CA ASN A 29 -1.92 -0.85 18.49
C ASN A 29 -3.17 -1.01 19.38
N THR A 30 -4.00 0.03 19.47
CA THR A 30 -5.17 0.07 20.37
C THR A 30 -6.50 0.12 19.65
N ALA A 31 -6.54 0.60 18.40
CA ALA A 31 -7.75 0.75 17.63
C ALA A 31 -7.51 0.48 16.15
N TYR A 32 -8.57 0.20 15.38
CA TYR A 32 -8.42 0.01 13.93
C TYR A 32 -7.96 1.29 13.23
N ALA A 33 -6.92 1.16 12.43
CA ALA A 33 -6.50 2.20 11.49
C ALA A 33 -7.54 2.35 10.37
N ALA A 34 -7.49 3.47 9.65
CA ALA A 34 -8.44 3.73 8.56
C ALA A 34 -8.31 2.68 7.43
N GLU A 35 -7.08 2.25 7.14
CA GLU A 35 -6.74 1.26 6.10
C GLU A 35 -7.30 -0.13 6.42
N ALA A 36 -7.66 -0.42 7.67
CA ALA A 36 -8.33 -1.66 8.05
C ALA A 36 -9.72 -1.79 7.42
N LEU A 37 -10.32 -0.67 7.02
CA LEU A 37 -11.71 -0.57 6.54
C LEU A 37 -11.83 0.14 5.19
N ASP A 38 -10.71 0.53 4.57
CA ASP A 38 -10.66 1.32 3.32
C ASP A 38 -10.71 0.44 2.06
N CYS A 39 -11.52 -0.61 2.08
CA CYS A 39 -11.78 -1.47 0.94
C CYS A 39 -13.25 -1.91 0.95
N ASP A 40 -13.62 -2.72 -0.05
CA ASP A 40 -14.97 -3.25 -0.16
C ASP A 40 -14.98 -4.77 0.02
N ASP A 41 -16.07 -5.23 0.63
CA ASP A 41 -16.40 -6.64 0.67
C ASP A 41 -16.77 -7.13 -0.73
N GLN A 42 -16.43 -8.39 -1.03
CA GLN A 42 -16.66 -8.97 -2.35
C GLN A 42 -18.08 -9.52 -2.51
N ILE A 43 -18.82 -9.67 -1.40
CA ILE A 43 -20.20 -10.15 -1.38
C ILE A 43 -21.04 -9.32 -0.40
N PRO A 44 -22.35 -9.19 -0.61
CA PRO A 44 -23.20 -8.38 0.26
C PRO A 44 -23.53 -9.06 1.61
N THR A 45 -23.39 -10.38 1.73
CA THR A 45 -23.82 -11.17 2.91
C THR A 45 -22.73 -11.34 3.96
N CYS A 46 -21.78 -10.41 4.03
CA CYS A 46 -20.62 -10.53 4.91
C CYS A 46 -20.99 -10.44 6.39
N GLU A 47 -21.95 -9.57 6.74
CA GLU A 47 -22.39 -9.43 8.12
C GLU A 47 -23.02 -10.74 8.63
N GLU A 48 -23.87 -11.41 7.83
CA GLU A 48 -24.48 -12.70 8.22
C GLU A 48 -23.46 -13.82 8.35
N LEU A 49 -22.43 -13.82 7.50
CA LEU A 49 -21.39 -14.86 7.52
C LEU A 49 -20.46 -14.71 8.71
N PHE A 50 -19.99 -13.48 8.97
CA PHE A 50 -18.87 -13.24 9.86
C PHE A 50 -19.24 -12.62 11.21
N VAL A 51 -20.37 -11.92 11.33
CA VAL A 51 -20.77 -11.24 12.58
C VAL A 51 -21.80 -12.09 13.31
N ALA A 52 -21.41 -12.68 14.44
CA ALA A 52 -22.35 -13.43 15.28
C ALA A 52 -23.26 -12.49 16.10
N SER A 53 -24.39 -13.01 16.58
CA SER A 53 -25.30 -12.25 17.43
C SER A 53 -24.57 -11.71 18.68
N GLY A 54 -24.63 -10.39 18.89
CA GLY A 54 -23.97 -9.71 20.00
C GLY A 54 -22.53 -9.27 19.71
N GLU A 55 -21.98 -9.59 18.55
CA GLU A 55 -20.73 -9.01 18.06
C GLU A 55 -20.98 -7.68 17.33
N THR A 56 -19.96 -6.85 17.26
CA THR A 56 -19.99 -5.57 16.54
C THR A 56 -18.97 -5.60 15.41
N LYS A 57 -19.33 -5.04 14.25
CA LYS A 57 -18.35 -4.85 13.18
C LYS A 57 -17.24 -3.87 13.60
N PRO A 58 -16.00 -4.06 13.12
CA PRO A 58 -14.94 -3.08 13.28
C PRO A 58 -15.34 -1.72 12.70
N THR A 59 -14.91 -0.65 13.36
CA THR A 59 -15.06 0.74 12.90
C THR A 59 -13.71 1.44 12.99
N VAL A 60 -13.49 2.49 12.19
CA VAL A 60 -12.28 3.31 12.29
C VAL A 60 -12.18 3.86 13.70
N SER A 61 -10.99 3.75 14.31
CA SER A 61 -10.74 4.08 15.72
C SER A 61 -11.56 3.29 16.75
N GLY A 62 -12.26 2.23 16.32
CA GLY A 62 -12.94 1.29 17.21
C GLY A 62 -11.94 0.41 17.94
N THR A 63 -12.27 0.06 19.19
CA THR A 63 -11.42 -0.75 20.08
C THR A 63 -11.97 -2.15 20.34
N SER A 64 -13.17 -2.46 19.83
CA SER A 64 -13.76 -3.80 19.93
C SER A 64 -12.96 -4.81 19.11
N ASP A 65 -12.78 -6.01 19.63
CA ASP A 65 -12.15 -7.10 18.88
C ASP A 65 -12.98 -7.45 17.63
N ARG A 66 -12.33 -8.08 16.66
CA ARG A 66 -12.96 -8.52 15.41
C ARG A 66 -14.04 -9.56 15.74
N PRO A 67 -15.08 -9.67 14.91
CA PRO A 67 -15.99 -10.81 14.97
C PRO A 67 -15.21 -12.14 14.99
N ILE A 68 -15.54 -13.08 15.87
CA ILE A 68 -14.71 -14.27 16.12
C ILE A 68 -14.50 -15.08 14.83
N LYS A 69 -15.53 -15.14 13.97
CA LYS A 69 -15.47 -15.85 12.68
C LYS A 69 -14.52 -15.22 11.67
N CYS A 70 -14.02 -14.01 11.90
CA CYS A 70 -13.04 -13.38 11.02
C CYS A 70 -11.62 -13.91 11.21
N TYR A 71 -11.33 -14.60 12.32
CA TYR A 71 -9.96 -14.99 12.64
C TYR A 71 -9.78 -16.27 13.47
N LYS A 72 -10.86 -16.87 13.99
CA LYS A 72 -10.80 -18.09 14.82
C LYS A 72 -11.61 -19.25 14.25
N ASP A 73 -11.07 -20.46 14.45
CA ASP A 73 -11.80 -21.73 14.41
C ASP A 73 -11.72 -22.37 15.80
N SER A 74 -12.85 -22.84 16.33
CA SER A 74 -12.88 -23.67 17.55
C SER A 74 -12.06 -23.07 18.72
N SER A 75 -12.14 -21.73 18.86
CA SER A 75 -11.45 -20.87 19.85
C SER A 75 -9.97 -20.54 19.59
N ALA A 76 -9.31 -21.15 18.61
CA ALA A 76 -7.92 -20.85 18.24
C ALA A 76 -7.85 -19.96 17.00
N THR A 77 -6.85 -19.09 16.93
CA THR A 77 -6.58 -18.29 15.72
C THR A 77 -6.27 -19.21 14.54
N ASN A 78 -6.90 -18.96 13.40
CA ASN A 78 -6.75 -19.79 12.20
C ASN A 78 -6.47 -18.91 10.98
N GLU A 79 -5.22 -18.96 10.49
CA GLU A 79 -4.77 -18.16 9.34
C GLU A 79 -5.53 -18.49 8.04
N THR A 80 -6.10 -19.68 7.90
CA THR A 80 -6.94 -20.01 6.76
C THR A 80 -8.24 -19.21 6.80
N ILE A 81 -8.85 -19.07 7.98
CA ILE A 81 -10.04 -18.25 8.18
C ILE A 81 -9.72 -16.79 7.90
N VAL A 82 -8.58 -16.29 8.37
CA VAL A 82 -8.12 -14.92 8.10
C VAL A 82 -7.94 -14.73 6.60
N SER A 83 -7.34 -15.68 5.89
CA SER A 83 -7.16 -15.61 4.44
C SER A 83 -8.51 -15.55 3.71
N VAL A 84 -9.49 -16.36 4.12
CA VAL A 84 -10.85 -16.33 3.55
C VAL A 84 -11.55 -15.01 3.87
N ALA A 85 -11.49 -14.55 5.12
CA ALA A 85 -12.08 -13.29 5.55
C ALA A 85 -11.47 -12.10 4.79
N THR A 86 -10.15 -12.03 4.65
CA THR A 86 -9.44 -11.01 3.87
C THR A 86 -9.84 -11.02 2.39
N LYS A 87 -10.10 -12.20 1.81
CA LYS A 87 -10.48 -12.29 0.39
C LYS A 87 -11.94 -11.97 0.12
N ILE A 88 -12.85 -12.38 1.00
CA ILE A 88 -14.29 -12.34 0.75
C ILE A 88 -14.95 -11.14 1.44
N CYS A 89 -14.60 -10.90 2.70
CA CYS A 89 -15.22 -9.88 3.56
C CYS A 89 -14.19 -9.03 4.33
N PRO A 90 -13.16 -8.47 3.66
CA PRO A 90 -12.09 -7.75 4.35
C PRO A 90 -12.60 -6.53 5.12
N LYS A 91 -13.61 -5.80 4.61
CA LYS A 91 -14.14 -4.62 5.30
C LYS A 91 -14.93 -5.02 6.53
N THR A 92 -15.85 -5.98 6.40
CA THR A 92 -16.63 -6.49 7.55
C THR A 92 -15.73 -7.05 8.66
N CYS A 93 -14.58 -7.62 8.31
CA CYS A 93 -13.62 -8.16 9.28
C CYS A 93 -12.49 -7.19 9.70
N GLY A 94 -12.45 -5.97 9.15
CA GLY A 94 -11.39 -4.98 9.42
C GLY A 94 -10.01 -5.40 8.88
N LEU A 95 -9.95 -6.24 7.86
CA LEU A 95 -8.74 -6.86 7.30
C LEU A 95 -8.32 -6.24 5.96
N CYS A 96 -8.83 -5.06 5.58
CA CYS A 96 -8.45 -4.39 4.31
C CYS A 96 -6.92 -4.16 4.21
N CYS A 97 -6.28 -3.79 5.32
CA CYS A 97 -4.83 -3.76 5.57
C CYS A 97 -4.04 -5.02 5.16
N LEU A 98 -4.68 -6.19 5.09
CA LEU A 98 -4.05 -7.47 4.69
C LEU A 98 -4.34 -7.83 3.23
N THR A 99 -5.20 -7.07 2.56
CA THR A 99 -5.42 -7.27 1.13
C THR A 99 -4.20 -6.78 0.36
N ALA A 100 -3.93 -7.36 -0.82
CA ALA A 100 -2.74 -7.01 -1.58
C ALA A 100 -2.72 -5.53 -2.01
N LYS A 101 -3.87 -4.84 -2.04
CA LYS A 101 -3.96 -3.38 -2.24
C LYS A 101 -3.31 -2.56 -1.13
N PHE A 102 -3.26 -3.07 0.10
CA PHE A 102 -2.73 -2.37 1.27
C PHE A 102 -1.52 -3.07 1.91
N ASP A 103 -1.15 -4.28 1.48
CA ASP A 103 -0.04 -5.06 2.06
C ASP A 103 1.34 -4.66 1.48
N CYS A 104 1.72 -3.41 1.73
CA CYS A 104 3.08 -2.90 1.52
C CYS A 104 3.34 -1.73 2.48
N ASN A 105 4.45 -1.00 2.29
CA ASN A 105 4.78 0.18 3.08
C ASN A 105 4.74 1.44 2.22
N ASP A 106 4.35 2.55 2.84
CA ASP A 106 4.55 3.88 2.27
C ASP A 106 6.03 4.29 2.36
N ASN A 107 6.40 5.29 1.56
CA ASN A 107 7.68 5.95 1.66
C ASN A 107 7.65 6.91 2.87
N GLU A 108 8.51 6.66 3.86
CA GLU A 108 8.58 7.45 5.10
C GLU A 108 9.01 8.92 4.86
N ASP A 109 9.68 9.21 3.73
CA ASP A 109 10.06 10.57 3.35
C ASP A 109 8.88 11.40 2.82
N PHE A 110 7.70 10.78 2.64
CA PHE A 110 6.52 11.40 2.06
C PHE A 110 5.36 11.49 3.07
N ASP A 111 4.72 12.66 3.16
CA ASP A 111 3.57 12.89 4.05
C ASP A 111 2.28 12.31 3.42
N CYS A 112 2.08 11.00 3.58
CA CYS A 112 0.91 10.30 3.08
C CYS A 112 -0.38 10.64 3.84
N ASP A 113 -0.29 11.08 5.09
CA ASP A 113 -1.44 11.61 5.84
C ASP A 113 -2.04 12.83 5.15
N LYS A 114 -1.19 13.71 4.63
CA LYS A 114 -1.62 14.88 3.84
C LYS A 114 -2.26 14.47 2.53
N VAL A 115 -1.72 13.49 1.81
CA VAL A 115 -2.32 12.92 0.58
C VAL A 115 -3.74 12.45 0.87
N LYS A 116 -3.91 11.68 1.95
CA LYS A 116 -5.21 11.16 2.37
C LYS A 116 -6.19 12.27 2.74
N LYS A 117 -5.78 13.24 3.56
CA LYS A 117 -6.61 14.40 3.96
C LYS A 117 -7.04 15.26 2.77
N GLN A 118 -6.19 15.38 1.76
CA GLN A 118 -6.48 16.11 0.52
C GLN A 118 -7.26 15.27 -0.50
N ASN A 119 -7.66 14.04 -0.15
CA ASN A 119 -8.43 13.13 -0.98
C ASN A 119 -7.76 12.78 -2.32
N GLN A 120 -6.43 12.87 -2.38
CA GLN A 120 -5.66 12.60 -3.61
C GLN A 120 -5.68 11.12 -3.99
N CYS A 121 -5.84 10.20 -3.02
CA CYS A 121 -5.99 8.76 -3.31
C CYS A 121 -7.26 8.43 -4.12
N LYS A 122 -8.24 9.35 -4.18
CA LYS A 122 -9.46 9.20 -4.99
C LYS A 122 -9.38 9.94 -6.33
N ASP A 123 -8.28 10.63 -6.60
CA ASP A 123 -8.07 11.32 -7.87
C ASP A 123 -7.90 10.29 -8.99
N PRO A 124 -8.58 10.44 -10.15
CA PRO A 124 -8.41 9.56 -11.30
C PRO A 124 -6.97 9.44 -11.80
N TRP A 125 -6.12 10.43 -11.51
CA TRP A 125 -4.71 10.49 -11.88
C TRP A 125 -3.77 10.11 -10.74
N LYS A 126 -4.24 9.45 -9.67
CA LYS A 126 -3.40 9.03 -8.54
C LYS A 126 -2.14 8.24 -8.91
N SER A 127 -2.19 7.44 -9.99
CA SER A 127 -1.02 6.73 -10.52
C SER A 127 0.06 7.68 -11.07
N GLN A 128 -0.33 8.85 -11.57
CA GLN A 128 0.56 9.91 -12.09
C GLN A 128 1.19 10.75 -10.99
N LEU A 129 0.60 10.75 -9.79
CA LEU A 129 1.05 11.57 -8.66
C LEU A 129 2.23 10.93 -7.90
N ASN A 130 2.90 9.93 -8.49
CA ASN A 130 3.88 9.07 -7.82
C ASN A 130 3.35 8.45 -6.51
N LEU A 131 2.03 8.34 -6.33
CA LEU A 131 1.43 7.77 -5.12
C LEU A 131 1.63 6.26 -5.06
N VAL A 132 1.83 5.61 -6.21
CA VAL A 132 2.23 4.20 -6.28
C VAL A 132 3.61 3.97 -5.64
N ASP A 133 4.53 4.93 -5.77
CA ASP A 133 5.87 4.82 -5.19
C ASP A 133 5.94 5.40 -3.77
N ASN A 134 5.19 6.49 -3.51
CA ASN A 134 5.27 7.24 -2.26
C ASN A 134 4.23 6.84 -1.21
N CYS A 135 2.97 6.65 -1.61
CA CYS A 135 1.87 6.34 -0.69
C CYS A 135 1.04 5.10 -1.09
N PRO A 136 1.66 3.98 -1.52
CA PRO A 136 0.92 2.84 -2.03
C PRO A 136 0.07 2.17 -0.96
N LYS A 137 0.51 2.09 0.30
CA LYS A 137 -0.31 1.55 1.38
C LYS A 137 -1.45 2.49 1.69
N THR A 138 -1.16 3.77 1.93
CA THR A 138 -2.19 4.77 2.27
C THR A 138 -3.29 4.88 1.21
N CYS A 139 -2.95 4.75 -0.07
CA CYS A 139 -3.91 4.88 -1.17
C CYS A 139 -4.45 3.56 -1.73
N GLY A 140 -4.09 2.41 -1.16
CA GLY A 140 -4.56 1.11 -1.65
C GLY A 140 -3.99 0.72 -3.03
N LEU A 141 -2.74 1.09 -3.32
CA LEU A 141 -2.03 0.90 -4.59
C LEU A 141 -0.87 -0.10 -4.48
N CYS A 142 -0.78 -0.87 -3.39
CA CYS A 142 0.32 -1.83 -3.22
C CYS A 142 0.35 -2.89 -4.33
N GLU A 143 -0.80 -3.31 -4.87
CA GLU A 143 -0.88 -4.18 -6.07
C GLU A 143 -0.32 -3.50 -7.33
N GLU A 144 -0.47 -2.19 -7.47
CA GLU A 144 0.07 -1.43 -8.60
C GLU A 144 1.58 -1.27 -8.48
N ARG A 145 2.07 -1.14 -7.24
CA ARG A 145 3.50 -1.08 -6.92
C ARG A 145 4.19 -2.44 -7.10
N ASN A 146 3.58 -3.49 -6.59
CA ASN A 146 4.08 -4.86 -6.61
C ASN A 146 3.70 -5.60 -7.91
N GLY A 147 2.94 -4.96 -8.79
CA GLY A 147 2.63 -5.49 -10.11
C GLY A 147 3.84 -5.37 -11.00
N ASP A 148 4.53 -6.48 -11.25
CA ASP A 148 5.76 -6.54 -12.06
C ASP A 148 5.57 -6.02 -13.51
N CYS A 149 4.31 -5.85 -13.95
CA CYS A 149 3.93 -5.52 -15.31
C CYS A 149 2.73 -4.57 -15.39
N GLN A 150 2.93 -3.28 -15.12
CA GLN A 150 1.89 -2.26 -15.29
C GLN A 150 2.42 -1.00 -15.97
N ASP A 151 1.53 -0.28 -16.66
CA ASP A 151 1.82 1.05 -17.18
C ASP A 151 1.59 2.07 -16.07
N ARG A 152 2.59 2.92 -15.85
CA ARG A 152 2.53 4.05 -14.92
C ARG A 152 2.02 5.32 -15.61
N GLU A 153 2.15 5.45 -16.93
CA GLU A 153 1.61 6.58 -17.72
C GLU A 153 0.22 6.19 -18.29
N PRO A 154 -0.80 7.08 -18.30
CA PRO A 154 -2.15 6.74 -18.73
C PRO A 154 -2.29 6.71 -20.26
N ASN A 155 -1.34 7.33 -20.97
CA ASN A 155 -1.36 7.54 -22.42
C ASN A 155 -0.11 6.94 -23.07
N CYS A 156 0.23 5.70 -22.69
CA CYS A 156 1.30 4.98 -23.35
C CYS A 156 0.97 4.77 -24.84
N ASP A 157 1.80 5.37 -25.71
CA ASP A 157 1.71 5.18 -27.15
C ASP A 157 2.63 4.02 -27.56
N LYS A 158 2.01 2.91 -28.02
CA LYS A 158 2.73 1.71 -28.44
C LYS A 158 3.71 1.97 -29.60
N SER A 159 3.53 3.04 -30.37
CA SER A 159 4.46 3.41 -31.44
C SER A 159 5.83 3.86 -30.91
N GLN A 160 5.88 4.39 -29.67
CA GLN A 160 7.12 4.87 -29.03
C GLN A 160 7.98 3.73 -28.46
N CYS A 161 7.42 2.52 -28.26
CA CYS A 161 8.13 1.39 -27.65
C CYS A 161 9.38 0.95 -28.42
N LYS A 162 9.43 1.20 -29.74
CA LYS A 162 10.57 0.85 -30.60
C LYS A 162 11.56 2.00 -30.79
N ASN A 163 11.23 3.20 -30.35
CA ASN A 163 12.12 4.34 -30.44
C ASN A 163 13.18 4.23 -29.34
N THR A 164 14.45 4.12 -29.72
CA THR A 164 15.58 3.96 -28.80
C THR A 164 15.70 5.11 -27.81
N ASP A 165 15.31 6.32 -28.20
CA ASP A 165 15.40 7.50 -27.34
C ASP A 165 14.33 7.48 -26.24
N PHE A 166 13.18 6.85 -26.50
CA PHE A 166 12.09 6.73 -25.54
C PHE A 166 12.10 5.41 -24.76
N GLN A 167 12.87 4.40 -25.21
CA GLN A 167 12.93 3.10 -24.53
C GLN A 167 13.20 3.17 -23.02
N PRO A 168 14.12 4.00 -22.49
CA PRO A 168 14.30 4.10 -21.04
C PRO A 168 13.03 4.54 -20.31
N ALA A 169 12.30 5.52 -20.85
CA ALA A 169 11.04 5.98 -20.28
C ALA A 169 9.91 4.95 -20.47
N MET A 170 9.84 4.30 -21.63
CA MET A 170 8.83 3.28 -21.92
C MET A 170 9.01 2.03 -21.06
N LYS A 171 10.26 1.63 -20.77
CA LYS A 171 10.58 0.52 -19.85
C LYS A 171 10.27 0.81 -18.39
N VAL A 172 10.05 2.06 -18.00
CA VAL A 172 9.64 2.40 -16.63
C VAL A 172 8.14 2.65 -16.56
N ASN A 173 7.62 3.42 -17.51
CA ASN A 173 6.28 3.98 -17.43
C ASN A 173 5.25 3.27 -18.31
N CYS A 174 5.68 2.48 -19.30
CA CYS A 174 4.80 1.85 -20.29
C CYS A 174 5.12 0.36 -20.47
N LYS A 175 5.56 -0.30 -19.39
CA LYS A 175 6.01 -1.69 -19.40
C LYS A 175 5.00 -2.65 -20.00
N LYS A 176 3.72 -2.49 -19.64
CA LYS A 176 2.64 -3.36 -20.10
C LYS A 176 2.24 -3.05 -21.54
N THR A 177 2.11 -1.77 -21.90
CA THR A 177 1.79 -1.35 -23.28
C THR A 177 2.88 -1.77 -24.27
N CYS A 178 4.14 -1.69 -23.85
CA CYS A 178 5.31 -2.04 -24.65
C CYS A 178 5.76 -3.50 -24.51
N ASP A 179 5.02 -4.34 -23.78
CA ASP A 179 5.31 -5.76 -23.58
C ASP A 179 6.72 -6.03 -22.97
N PHE A 180 7.23 -5.10 -22.14
CA PHE A 180 8.56 -5.19 -21.50
C PHE A 180 8.61 -5.98 -20.19
N CYS A 181 7.49 -6.58 -19.81
CA CYS A 181 7.32 -7.21 -18.50
C CYS A 181 8.13 -8.50 -18.31
N GLU A 182 8.57 -9.14 -19.38
CA GLU A 182 9.35 -10.39 -19.30
C GLU A 182 10.86 -10.16 -19.13
N GLU A 183 11.35 -8.93 -19.38
CA GLU A 183 12.78 -8.59 -19.33
C GLU A 183 13.34 -8.44 -17.90
N GLU A 184 12.47 -8.33 -16.88
CA GLU A 184 12.88 -8.11 -15.48
C GLU A 184 13.39 -9.40 -14.78
N THR A 185 13.08 -10.58 -15.32
CA THR A 185 13.42 -11.87 -14.69
C THR A 185 14.91 -12.23 -14.77
N THR A 186 15.74 -11.46 -15.48
CA THR A 186 17.15 -11.83 -15.76
C THR A 186 18.21 -10.87 -15.18
N ALA A 187 17.82 -9.85 -14.42
CA ALA A 187 18.78 -8.89 -13.85
C ALA A 187 19.35 -9.28 -12.46
N ALA A 188 18.83 -10.34 -11.82
CA ALA A 188 19.24 -10.76 -10.48
C ALA A 188 20.23 -11.95 -10.48
N ALA A 189 21.22 -11.99 -11.37
CA ALA A 189 22.34 -12.94 -11.23
C ALA A 189 23.54 -12.55 -12.09
N THR A 190 24.23 -11.45 -11.79
CA THR A 190 25.67 -11.40 -12.09
C THR A 190 26.40 -10.54 -11.07
N THR A 191 26.94 -11.21 -10.06
CA THR A 191 28.09 -10.73 -9.29
C THR A 191 29.23 -10.46 -10.26
N ALA A 192 29.71 -9.22 -10.32
CA ALA A 192 31.01 -8.89 -10.90
C ALA A 192 31.75 -7.89 -9.99
N PRO A 193 33.07 -8.06 -9.81
CA PRO A 193 33.84 -7.49 -8.71
C PRO A 193 34.25 -6.03 -8.94
N ALA A 194 34.59 -5.37 -7.83
CA ALA A 194 35.13 -4.02 -7.78
C ALA A 194 36.38 -3.84 -8.66
N GLN A 195 36.40 -2.80 -9.49
CA GLN A 195 37.63 -2.14 -9.93
C GLN A 195 37.50 -0.62 -9.93
N LYS A 196 38.62 -0.01 -9.55
CA LYS A 196 38.87 1.40 -9.27
C LYS A 196 39.51 2.08 -10.50
N THR A 197 39.28 3.39 -10.62
CA THR A 197 39.99 4.40 -11.46
C THR A 197 39.79 4.23 -12.98
N GLU A 198 39.51 5.27 -13.78
CA GLU A 198 40.31 6.49 -13.94
C GLU A 198 39.50 7.63 -14.61
N GLU A 199 39.88 8.86 -14.29
CA GLU A 199 39.35 10.12 -14.81
C GLU A 199 39.83 10.31 -16.27
N THR A 200 38.92 10.49 -17.22
CA THR A 200 39.29 10.96 -18.57
C THR A 200 38.20 11.89 -19.11
N THR A 201 38.62 13.13 -19.33
CA THR A 201 37.90 14.26 -19.88
C THR A 201 37.46 13.96 -21.32
N ALA A 202 36.17 14.13 -21.62
CA ALA A 202 35.63 14.12 -22.98
C ALA A 202 34.70 15.33 -23.21
N PRO A 203 34.66 15.88 -24.44
CA PRO A 203 34.21 17.25 -24.71
C PRO A 203 32.69 17.39 -24.83
N ALA A 204 32.22 18.61 -24.56
CA ALA A 204 30.84 19.07 -24.63
C ALA A 204 30.14 18.66 -25.94
N LYS A 205 29.03 17.91 -25.81
CA LYS A 205 28.02 17.75 -26.85
C LYS A 205 26.77 18.53 -26.46
N THR A 206 26.35 19.36 -27.38
CA THR A 206 25.17 20.23 -27.40
C THR A 206 23.89 19.40 -27.25
N GLU A 207 23.10 19.75 -26.26
CA GLU A 207 21.80 19.16 -25.91
C GLU A 207 20.69 19.75 -26.80
N PRO A 208 19.71 18.96 -27.29
CA PRO A 208 18.53 19.51 -27.93
C PRO A 208 17.61 20.11 -26.86
N THR A 209 17.57 21.44 -26.81
CA THR A 209 16.78 22.24 -25.88
C THR A 209 15.28 22.09 -26.17
N THR A 210 14.60 21.24 -25.41
CA THR A 210 13.15 21.39 -25.15
C THR A 210 12.94 21.38 -23.65
N THR A 211 13.31 22.48 -23.01
CA THR A 211 12.95 22.77 -21.62
C THR A 211 11.42 22.91 -21.54
N PRO A 212 10.71 22.13 -20.71
CA PRO A 212 9.30 22.41 -20.46
C PRO A 212 9.20 23.79 -19.81
N VAL A 213 8.44 24.70 -20.42
CA VAL A 213 8.22 26.05 -19.88
C VAL A 213 7.23 25.92 -18.71
N CYS A 214 7.75 25.82 -17.49
CA CYS A 214 6.94 25.82 -16.27
C CYS A 214 6.35 27.25 -16.10
N GLY A 215 5.04 27.42 -16.32
CA GLY A 215 4.32 28.68 -16.06
C GLY A 215 3.10 28.99 -16.94
N THR A 216 2.92 28.31 -18.08
CA THR A 216 1.73 28.53 -18.95
C THR A 216 0.87 27.29 -19.12
N ASP A 217 1.33 26.14 -18.66
CA ASP A 217 0.57 24.89 -18.62
C ASP A 217 -0.01 24.70 -17.22
N THR A 218 -1.34 24.71 -17.10
CA THR A 218 -2.06 24.46 -15.84
C THR A 218 -1.75 23.07 -15.25
N ARG A 219 -1.14 22.18 -16.04
CA ARG A 219 -0.61 20.89 -15.60
C ARG A 219 0.75 21.01 -14.89
N CYS A 220 1.33 22.19 -14.71
CA CYS A 220 2.57 22.41 -13.96
C CYS A 220 2.34 23.10 -12.59
N ASP A 221 1.10 23.48 -12.28
CA ASP A 221 0.76 24.23 -11.06
C ASP A 221 0.49 23.37 -9.81
N LYS A 222 0.35 22.04 -9.96
CA LYS A 222 0.30 21.14 -8.80
C LYS A 222 1.67 20.49 -8.56
N TRP A 223 1.79 19.87 -7.40
CA TRP A 223 3.02 19.44 -6.73
C TRP A 223 3.92 18.44 -7.50
N TYR A 224 3.51 18.00 -8.69
CA TYR A 224 4.11 16.93 -9.51
C TYR A 224 5.37 17.33 -10.31
N CYS A 225 5.79 18.60 -10.29
CA CYS A 225 6.92 19.09 -11.10
C CYS A 225 8.29 19.12 -10.35
N GLY A 226 8.43 18.44 -9.22
CA GLY A 226 9.61 18.53 -8.34
C GLY A 226 10.96 18.34 -9.04
N LYS A 227 11.15 17.23 -9.78
CA LYS A 227 12.42 16.92 -10.47
C LYS A 227 12.61 17.65 -11.80
N ALA A 228 11.55 17.87 -12.58
CA ALA A 228 11.65 18.49 -13.90
C ALA A 228 11.74 20.02 -13.84
N CYS A 229 11.20 20.66 -12.80
CA CYS A 229 11.25 22.13 -12.62
C CYS A 229 12.18 22.56 -11.46
N GLY A 230 13.07 21.70 -10.96
CA GLY A 230 14.11 22.05 -9.97
C GLY A 230 13.57 22.61 -8.65
N ARG A 231 12.44 22.11 -8.16
CA ARG A 231 11.79 22.57 -6.91
C ARG A 231 11.99 21.61 -5.71
N CYS A 232 12.89 20.64 -5.84
CA CYS A 232 13.40 19.83 -4.74
C CYS A 232 14.92 19.89 -4.74
#